data_AF-A0A7X8M6U5-F1
#
_entry.id   AF-A0A7X8M6U5-F1
#
_cell.length_a   1.000
_cell.length_b   1.000
_cell.length_c   1.000
_cell.angle_alpha   90.00
_cell.angle_beta   90.00
_cell.angle_gamma   90.00
#
_symmetry.space_group_name_H-M   'P 1'
#
loop_
_entity.id
_entity.type
_entity.pdbx_description
1 polymer ?
#
loop_
_entity_poly.entity_id
_entity_poly.type
_entity_poly.pdbx_seq_one_letter_code
_entity_poly.pdbx_strand_id
1 'polypeptide(L)'
;PGDSYPVFDTDFGKIGIAICYDIIFPEIAACYALQGVDLLFHPTGGFGWTEDLGLSTLKVRAADHVMWIAAAKNAGVHAPGHSCIVNPLGQVVADAGYDIDTVLTAYISPQQGWVQPAYGFGTAITGVADMRARLCLERRPDLYRLITEPQPPLALQHKDKKLISAQDHAARRAVYEKLKKQWQKEALDTDEKIGLTRTIL
;
A
#
# COMPACT_ATOMS: atom_id res chain seq x y z
N PRO A 1 2.94 -17.64 -0.89
CA PRO A 1 1.81 -16.84 -1.41
C PRO A 1 0.62 -17.02 -0.48
N GLY A 2 -0.19 -15.97 -0.29
CA GLY A 2 -1.50 -16.09 0.36
C GLY A 2 -2.54 -16.63 -0.61
N ASP A 3 -3.68 -17.08 -0.08
CA ASP A 3 -4.82 -17.65 -0.83
C ASP A 3 -6.14 -16.89 -0.61
N SER A 4 -6.13 -15.86 0.24
CA SER A 4 -7.32 -15.14 0.67
C SER A 4 -7.00 -13.73 1.21
N TYR A 5 -8.03 -12.89 1.35
CA TYR A 5 -7.97 -11.54 1.92
C TYR A 5 -8.85 -11.46 3.18
N PRO A 6 -8.41 -12.01 4.32
CA PRO A 6 -9.24 -12.15 5.52
C PRO A 6 -9.60 -10.80 6.15
N VAL A 7 -10.86 -10.66 6.55
CA VAL A 7 -11.38 -9.50 7.27
C VAL A 7 -11.75 -9.92 8.69
N PHE A 8 -11.43 -9.05 9.65
CA PHE A 8 -11.68 -9.30 11.06
C PHE A 8 -12.66 -8.25 11.60
N ASP A 9 -13.76 -8.71 12.19
CA ASP A 9 -14.69 -7.87 12.93
C ASP A 9 -14.11 -7.53 14.31
N THR A 10 -14.09 -6.25 14.66
CA THR A 10 -13.66 -5.75 15.96
C THR A 10 -14.74 -4.82 16.55
N ASP A 11 -14.64 -4.50 17.84
CA ASP A 11 -15.53 -3.56 18.52
C ASP A 11 -15.41 -2.11 18.03
N PHE A 12 -14.33 -1.80 17.31
CA PHE A 12 -14.08 -0.49 16.70
C PHE A 12 -14.12 -0.49 15.17
N GLY A 13 -14.52 -1.58 14.51
CA GLY A 13 -14.70 -1.65 13.04
C GLY A 13 -14.13 -2.90 12.39
N LYS A 14 -14.30 -3.02 11.07
CA LYS A 14 -13.71 -4.12 10.29
C LYS A 14 -12.27 -3.79 9.93
N ILE A 15 -11.34 -4.71 10.19
CA ILE A 15 -9.93 -4.54 9.84
C ILE A 15 -9.47 -5.55 8.78
N GLY A 16 -8.52 -5.11 7.95
CA GLY A 16 -7.80 -5.95 6.99
C GLY A 16 -6.30 -5.76 7.14
N ILE A 17 -5.50 -6.65 6.53
CA ILE A 17 -4.04 -6.58 6.58
C ILE A 17 -3.46 -6.75 5.17
N ALA A 18 -2.78 -5.73 4.65
CA ALA A 18 -2.05 -5.79 3.39
C ALA A 18 -0.54 -5.78 3.68
N ILE A 19 0.16 -6.88 3.39
CA ILE A 19 1.53 -7.08 3.85
C ILE A 19 2.51 -6.57 2.79
N CYS A 20 3.32 -5.58 3.16
CA CYS A 20 4.49 -5.12 2.40
C CYS A 20 4.23 -4.90 0.89
N TYR A 21 4.55 -5.89 0.04
CA TYR A 21 4.40 -5.73 -1.41
C TYR A 21 2.93 -5.73 -1.87
N ASP A 22 1.98 -6.16 -1.03
CA ASP A 22 0.57 -6.18 -1.39
C ASP A 22 0.03 -4.78 -1.74
N ILE A 23 0.51 -3.73 -1.05
CA ILE A 23 -0.07 -2.38 -1.16
C ILE A 23 0.15 -1.74 -2.54
N ILE A 24 1.16 -2.18 -3.28
CA ILE A 24 1.43 -1.65 -4.62
C ILE A 24 0.35 -2.07 -5.62
N PHE A 25 -0.33 -3.20 -5.36
CA PHE A 25 -1.45 -3.68 -6.17
C PHE A 25 -2.76 -3.00 -5.71
N PRO A 26 -3.32 -2.06 -6.50
CA PRO A 26 -4.57 -1.39 -6.14
C PRO A 26 -5.73 -2.38 -5.90
N GLU A 27 -5.72 -3.52 -6.60
CA GLU A 27 -6.75 -4.54 -6.50
C GLU A 27 -6.88 -5.12 -5.09
N ILE A 28 -5.77 -5.25 -4.36
CA ILE A 28 -5.78 -5.83 -3.01
C ILE A 28 -6.49 -4.89 -2.03
N ALA A 29 -6.17 -3.59 -2.09
CA ALA A 29 -6.86 -2.59 -1.28
C ALA A 29 -8.35 -2.50 -1.66
N ALA A 30 -8.67 -2.61 -2.95
CA ALA A 30 -10.04 -2.64 -3.43
C ALA A 30 -10.82 -3.86 -2.91
N CYS A 31 -10.21 -5.05 -2.90
CA CYS A 31 -10.82 -6.25 -2.33
C CYS A 31 -11.14 -6.08 -0.84
N TYR A 32 -10.25 -5.49 -0.04
CA TYR A 32 -10.54 -5.20 1.36
C TYR A 32 -11.66 -4.18 1.52
N ALA A 33 -11.62 -3.08 0.77
CA ALA A 33 -12.63 -2.03 0.82
C ALA A 33 -14.04 -2.55 0.48
N LEU A 34 -14.16 -3.40 -0.54
CA LEU A 34 -15.41 -4.02 -0.97
C LEU A 34 -15.93 -5.08 0.00
N GLN A 35 -15.07 -5.66 0.83
CA GLN A 35 -15.47 -6.49 1.97
C GLN A 35 -15.88 -5.66 3.21
N GLY A 36 -15.84 -4.33 3.11
CA GLY A 36 -16.27 -3.41 4.17
C GLY A 36 -15.18 -3.07 5.18
N VAL A 37 -13.89 -3.25 4.87
CA VAL A 37 -12.80 -2.88 5.80
C VAL A 37 -12.77 -1.38 6.06
N ASP A 38 -12.80 -0.98 7.32
CA ASP A 38 -12.73 0.41 7.78
C ASP A 38 -11.27 0.88 7.94
N LEU A 39 -10.40 -0.02 8.42
CA LEU A 39 -8.99 0.23 8.67
C LEU A 39 -8.11 -0.90 8.10
N LEU A 40 -7.20 -0.53 7.20
CA LEU A 40 -6.21 -1.43 6.63
C LEU A 40 -4.86 -1.27 7.34
N PHE A 41 -4.41 -2.33 8.01
CA PHE A 41 -3.06 -2.37 8.54
C PHE A 41 -2.07 -2.74 7.45
N HIS A 42 -0.96 -2.02 7.41
CA HIS A 42 0.10 -2.21 6.44
C HIS A 42 1.47 -2.38 7.12
N PRO A 43 1.77 -3.58 7.64
CA PRO A 43 3.13 -3.90 8.07
C PRO A 43 4.03 -4.02 6.85
N THR A 44 5.16 -3.30 6.84
CA THR A 44 6.05 -3.26 5.68
C THR A 44 7.53 -3.17 6.04
N GLY A 45 8.37 -3.76 5.18
CA GLY A 45 9.82 -3.58 5.22
C GLY A 45 10.32 -2.31 4.51
N GLY A 46 9.44 -1.63 3.76
CA GLY A 46 9.80 -0.41 3.03
C GLY A 46 8.65 0.15 2.17
N PHE A 47 8.91 1.29 1.55
CA PHE A 47 7.92 2.07 0.81
C PHE A 47 8.09 1.97 -0.71
N GLY A 48 8.32 0.75 -1.19
CA GLY A 48 8.48 0.50 -2.62
C GLY A 48 9.84 0.94 -3.14
N TRP A 49 9.83 1.66 -4.27
CA TRP A 49 11.06 2.03 -4.99
C TRP A 49 11.67 3.36 -4.52
N THR A 50 10.83 4.29 -4.06
CA THR A 50 11.23 5.58 -3.46
C THR A 50 10.27 5.91 -2.32
N GLU A 51 10.74 6.66 -1.30
CA GLU A 51 9.88 7.04 -0.16
C GLU A 51 8.64 7.84 -0.61
N ASP A 52 8.82 8.78 -1.55
CA ASP A 52 7.71 9.57 -2.12
C ASP A 52 6.65 8.69 -2.78
N LEU A 53 7.07 7.65 -3.52
CA LEU A 53 6.16 6.75 -4.19
C LEU A 53 5.39 5.88 -3.19
N GLY A 54 6.05 5.37 -2.15
CA GLY A 54 5.36 4.59 -1.14
C GLY A 54 4.38 5.43 -0.32
N LEU A 55 4.77 6.64 0.10
CA LEU A 55 3.85 7.56 0.77
C LEU A 55 2.67 7.93 -0.14
N SER A 56 2.93 8.22 -1.41
CA SER A 56 1.88 8.49 -2.40
C SER A 56 0.96 7.30 -2.58
N THR A 57 1.51 6.07 -2.60
CA THR A 57 0.72 4.84 -2.68
C THR A 57 -0.24 4.74 -1.49
N LEU A 58 0.23 4.93 -0.25
CA LEU A 58 -0.65 4.89 0.93
C LEU A 58 -1.77 5.94 0.86
N LYS A 59 -1.43 7.18 0.49
CA LYS A 59 -2.39 8.27 0.35
C LYS A 59 -3.47 7.97 -0.69
N VAL A 60 -3.06 7.48 -1.86
CA VAL A 60 -3.98 7.14 -2.94
C VAL A 60 -4.85 5.94 -2.58
N ARG A 61 -4.28 4.87 -2.00
CA ARG A 61 -5.07 3.69 -1.59
C ARG A 61 -6.10 4.00 -0.51
N ALA A 62 -5.78 4.91 0.41
CA ALA A 62 -6.73 5.38 1.41
C ALA A 62 -7.89 6.17 0.77
N ALA A 63 -7.57 7.08 -0.16
CA ALA A 63 -8.54 7.94 -0.83
C ALA A 63 -9.42 7.20 -1.85
N ASP A 64 -8.84 6.30 -2.66
CA ASP A 64 -9.54 5.49 -3.67
C ASP A 64 -10.68 4.65 -3.07
N HIS A 65 -10.56 4.33 -1.77
CA HIS A 65 -11.43 3.40 -1.08
C HIS A 65 -12.12 3.97 0.15
N VAL A 66 -11.87 5.25 0.47
CA VAL A 66 -12.41 5.95 1.64
C VAL A 66 -12.23 5.09 2.90
N MET A 67 -10.98 4.70 3.14
CA MET A 67 -10.58 3.75 4.17
C MET A 67 -9.34 4.29 4.90
N TRP A 68 -9.25 4.04 6.21
CA TRP A 68 -8.04 4.36 6.96
C TRP A 68 -6.91 3.40 6.63
N ILE A 69 -5.67 3.89 6.63
CA ILE A 69 -4.48 3.04 6.51
C ILE A 69 -3.52 3.35 7.65
N ALA A 70 -3.11 2.32 8.38
CA ALA A 70 -2.06 2.40 9.39
C ALA A 70 -0.83 1.61 8.92
N ALA A 71 0.22 2.32 8.51
CA ALA A 71 1.46 1.73 8.04
C ALA A 71 2.47 1.63 9.19
N ALA A 72 2.98 0.42 9.41
CA ALA A 72 4.08 0.16 10.33
C ALA A 72 5.30 -0.28 9.51
N LYS A 73 6.25 0.64 9.34
CA LYS A 73 7.45 0.41 8.53
C LYS A 73 8.63 0.02 9.43
N ASN A 74 9.30 -1.06 9.04
CA ASN A 74 10.54 -1.48 9.67
C ASN A 74 11.66 -0.49 9.35
N ALA A 75 12.34 0.01 10.38
CA ALA A 75 13.38 1.02 10.25
C ALA A 75 14.75 0.50 9.75
N GLY A 76 14.97 -0.81 9.70
CA GLY A 76 16.30 -1.41 9.51
C GLY A 76 16.59 -2.00 8.12
N VAL A 77 15.62 -2.08 7.21
CA VAL A 77 15.78 -2.86 5.96
C VAL A 77 16.00 -2.00 4.71
N HIS A 78 15.29 -0.89 4.57
CA HIS A 78 15.31 -0.09 3.32
C HIS A 78 15.49 1.41 3.51
N ALA A 79 14.89 1.97 4.56
CA ALA A 79 15.10 3.32 5.09
C ALA A 79 14.44 3.41 6.47
N PRO A 80 14.97 4.17 7.43
CA PRO A 80 14.36 4.33 8.74
C PRO A 80 12.99 5.03 8.68
N GLY A 81 12.18 4.82 9.72
CA GLY A 81 10.94 5.55 9.98
C GLY A 81 9.82 5.45 8.95
N HIS A 82 8.99 6.49 8.93
CA HIS A 82 7.80 6.77 8.13
C HIS A 82 6.62 5.84 8.35
N SER A 83 6.59 5.16 9.51
CA SER A 83 5.31 4.67 9.99
C SER A 83 4.33 5.84 10.06
N CYS A 84 3.14 5.66 9.52
CA CYS A 84 2.18 6.75 9.39
C CYS A 84 0.74 6.25 9.44
N ILE A 85 -0.17 7.15 9.79
CA ILE A 85 -1.60 6.93 9.74
C ILE A 85 -2.18 7.89 8.71
N VAL A 86 -2.89 7.32 7.75
CA VAL A 86 -3.50 8.03 6.63
C VAL A 86 -5.02 7.94 6.75
N ASN A 87 -5.69 9.08 6.67
CA ASN A 87 -7.14 9.16 6.74
C ASN A 87 -7.80 8.83 5.38
N PRO A 88 -9.13 8.63 5.35
CA PRO A 88 -9.89 8.32 4.13
C PRO A 88 -9.85 9.40 3.03
N LEU A 89 -9.28 10.57 3.30
CA LEU A 89 -9.05 11.64 2.32
C LEU A 89 -7.62 11.64 1.76
N GLY A 90 -6.81 10.64 2.12
CA GLY A 90 -5.40 10.54 1.71
C GLY A 90 -4.49 11.54 2.44
N GLN A 91 -4.90 12.07 3.59
CA GLN A 91 -4.10 12.96 4.42
C GLN A 91 -3.36 12.15 5.49
N VAL A 92 -2.07 12.44 5.66
CA VAL A 92 -1.28 11.90 6.77
C VAL A 92 -1.68 12.65 8.04
N VAL A 93 -2.21 11.95 9.03
CA VAL A 93 -2.66 12.54 10.31
C VAL A 93 -1.67 12.30 11.46
N ALA A 94 -0.74 11.36 11.25
CA ALA A 94 0.34 11.05 12.16
C ALA A 94 1.49 10.44 11.33
N ASP A 95 2.72 10.86 11.62
CA ASP A 95 3.94 10.47 10.91
C ASP A 95 5.08 10.32 11.91
N ALA A 96 5.80 9.21 11.85
CA ALA A 96 6.98 8.94 12.67
C ALA A 96 8.26 9.61 12.11
N GLY A 97 8.19 10.31 10.96
CA GLY A 97 9.34 10.93 10.33
C GLY A 97 10.41 9.89 10.00
N TYR A 98 11.66 10.14 10.36
CA TYR A 98 12.74 9.15 10.19
C TYR A 98 13.12 8.46 11.50
N ASP A 99 12.31 8.63 12.55
CA ASP A 99 12.64 8.08 13.86
C ASP A 99 12.54 6.55 13.86
N ILE A 100 13.45 5.94 14.61
CA ILE A 100 13.51 4.49 14.83
C ILE A 100 12.91 4.15 16.20
N ASP A 101 12.46 2.91 16.39
CA ASP A 101 11.90 2.42 17.67
C ASP A 101 10.83 3.33 18.28
N THR A 102 10.00 3.91 17.43
CA THR A 102 9.03 4.94 17.81
C THR A 102 7.62 4.37 17.89
N VAL A 103 6.85 4.83 18.89
CA VAL A 103 5.42 4.58 18.99
C VAL A 103 4.67 5.78 18.43
N LEU A 104 3.90 5.55 17.36
CA LEU A 104 3.04 6.55 16.75
C LEU A 104 1.60 6.35 17.19
N THR A 105 0.92 7.42 17.60
CA THR A 105 -0.48 7.37 18.06
C THR A 105 -1.32 8.45 17.40
N ALA A 106 -2.58 8.13 17.07
CA ALA A 106 -3.59 9.11 16.68
C ALA A 106 -4.96 8.68 17.21
N TYR A 107 -5.81 9.66 17.54
CA TYR A 107 -7.23 9.40 17.79
C TYR A 107 -7.97 9.39 16.44
N ILE A 108 -8.64 8.28 16.15
CA ILE A 108 -9.36 8.08 14.89
C ILE A 108 -10.76 7.53 15.17
N SER A 109 -11.65 7.74 14.21
CA SER A 109 -12.92 7.02 14.12
C SER A 109 -12.86 6.15 12.86
N PRO A 110 -12.61 4.83 12.98
CA PRO A 110 -12.38 3.97 11.82
C PRO A 110 -13.53 3.97 10.80
N GLN A 111 -14.78 4.01 11.26
CA GLN A 111 -15.96 4.05 10.39
C GLN A 111 -16.23 5.44 9.81
N GLN A 112 -15.50 6.48 10.25
CA GLN A 112 -15.67 7.81 9.70
C GLN A 112 -15.19 7.83 8.26
N GLY A 113 -16.14 7.80 7.32
CA GLY A 113 -15.89 8.06 5.91
C GLY A 113 -15.84 9.56 5.61
N TRP A 114 -16.06 9.89 4.33
CA TRP A 114 -16.28 11.27 3.90
C TRP A 114 -17.70 11.44 3.38
N VAL A 115 -18.38 12.47 3.87
CA VAL A 115 -19.69 12.88 3.38
C VAL A 115 -19.52 14.19 2.62
N GLN A 116 -19.78 14.17 1.31
CA GLN A 116 -19.74 15.37 0.49
C GLN A 116 -20.96 16.25 0.78
N PRO A 117 -20.79 17.57 1.02
CA PRO A 117 -21.91 18.47 1.27
C PRO A 117 -23.00 18.40 0.18
N ALA A 118 -24.24 18.72 0.54
CA ALA A 118 -25.38 18.64 -0.38
C ALA A 118 -25.23 19.52 -1.65
N TYR A 119 -24.54 20.65 -1.53
CA TYR A 119 -24.21 21.54 -2.65
C TYR A 119 -23.00 21.07 -3.48
N GLY A 120 -22.34 19.99 -3.07
CA GLY A 120 -21.25 19.39 -3.82
C GLY A 120 -21.78 18.71 -5.08
N PHE A 121 -21.09 18.95 -6.20
CA PHE A 121 -21.53 18.48 -7.53
C PHE A 121 -21.81 16.97 -7.60
N GLY A 122 -20.95 16.15 -6.98
CA GLY A 122 -21.11 14.70 -6.95
C GLY A 122 -22.39 14.28 -6.22
N THR A 123 -22.61 14.80 -5.00
CA THR A 123 -23.86 14.58 -4.25
C THR A 123 -25.08 15.06 -5.01
N ALA A 124 -25.02 16.25 -5.62
CA ALA A 124 -26.16 16.84 -6.34
C ALA A 124 -26.60 16.00 -7.55
N ILE A 125 -25.66 15.38 -8.27
CA ILE A 125 -25.97 14.58 -9.46
C ILE A 125 -26.37 13.15 -9.09
N THR A 126 -25.74 12.56 -8.08
CA THR A 126 -25.91 11.13 -7.77
C THR A 126 -26.95 10.87 -6.68
N GLY A 127 -27.28 11.89 -5.88
CA GLY A 127 -28.11 11.76 -4.68
C GLY A 127 -27.41 11.06 -3.50
N VAL A 128 -26.13 10.69 -3.64
CA VAL A 128 -25.38 9.95 -2.62
C VAL A 128 -24.24 10.81 -2.08
N ALA A 129 -24.42 11.29 -0.84
CA ALA A 129 -23.44 12.12 -0.15
C ALA A 129 -22.29 11.30 0.46
N ASP A 130 -22.59 10.07 0.92
CA ASP A 130 -21.57 9.15 1.43
C ASP A 130 -20.67 8.68 0.29
N MET A 131 -19.41 9.04 0.37
CA MET A 131 -18.44 8.83 -0.70
C MET A 131 -18.02 7.38 -0.85
N ARG A 132 -17.97 6.67 0.27
CA ARG A 132 -17.64 5.25 0.26
C ARG A 132 -18.75 4.46 -0.42
N ALA A 133 -19.99 4.76 -0.09
CA ALA A 133 -21.16 4.18 -0.74
C ALA A 133 -21.21 4.56 -2.22
N ARG A 134 -21.01 5.85 -2.54
CA ARG A 134 -21.07 6.34 -3.93
C ARG A 134 -20.02 5.68 -4.81
N LEU A 135 -18.76 5.65 -4.37
CA LEU A 135 -17.69 4.99 -5.13
C LEU A 135 -17.97 3.49 -5.32
N CYS A 136 -18.60 2.82 -4.35
CA CYS A 136 -19.01 1.43 -4.50
C CYS A 136 -20.10 1.26 -5.58
N LEU A 137 -21.12 2.14 -5.58
CA LEU A 137 -22.26 2.10 -6.49
C LEU A 137 -21.92 2.51 -7.93
N GLU A 138 -20.97 3.43 -8.12
CA GLU A 138 -20.55 3.92 -9.45
C GLU A 138 -19.61 2.97 -10.21
N ARG A 139 -19.14 1.89 -9.56
CA ARG A 139 -18.27 0.90 -10.19
C ARG A 139 -18.95 0.25 -11.39
N ARG A 140 -18.14 -0.15 -12.36
CA ARG A 140 -18.57 -0.95 -13.53
C ARG A 140 -17.79 -2.27 -13.61
N PRO A 141 -18.07 -3.25 -12.72
CA PRO A 141 -17.32 -4.50 -12.63
C PRO A 141 -17.28 -5.30 -13.93
N ASP A 142 -18.34 -5.19 -14.74
CA ASP A 142 -18.45 -5.79 -16.07
C ASP A 142 -17.32 -5.36 -17.02
N LEU A 143 -16.80 -4.13 -16.85
CA LEU A 143 -15.70 -3.61 -17.66
C LEU A 143 -14.31 -3.93 -17.10
N TYR A 144 -14.21 -4.44 -15.86
CA TYR A 144 -12.93 -4.70 -15.20
C TYR A 144 -12.33 -6.07 -15.53
N ARG A 145 -12.91 -6.81 -16.48
CA ARG A 145 -12.46 -8.16 -16.88
C ARG A 145 -10.95 -8.24 -17.17
N LEU A 146 -10.37 -7.18 -17.75
CA LEU A 146 -8.94 -7.11 -18.05
C LEU A 146 -8.04 -7.28 -16.82
N ILE A 147 -8.48 -6.83 -15.64
CA ILE A 147 -7.73 -6.93 -14.38
C ILE A 147 -7.57 -8.40 -13.95
N THR A 148 -8.56 -9.23 -14.26
CA THR A 148 -8.58 -10.66 -13.90
C THR A 148 -8.07 -11.57 -15.01
N GLU A 149 -7.68 -11.03 -16.16
CA GLU A 149 -7.17 -11.81 -17.29
C GLU A 149 -5.79 -12.38 -16.93
N PRO A 150 -5.56 -13.72 -16.96
CA PRO A 150 -4.25 -14.28 -16.63
C PRO A 150 -3.13 -13.86 -17.59
N GLN A 151 -3.45 -13.53 -18.84
CA GLN A 151 -2.49 -13.07 -19.85
C GLN A 151 -2.99 -11.80 -20.55
N PRO A 152 -2.98 -10.64 -19.86
CA PRO A 152 -3.40 -9.40 -20.46
C PRO A 152 -2.44 -9.02 -21.61
N PRO A 153 -2.87 -8.18 -22.57
CA PRO A 153 -2.05 -7.83 -23.74
C PRO A 153 -0.64 -7.34 -23.40
N LEU A 154 -0.46 -6.65 -22.26
CA LEU A 154 0.85 -6.22 -21.78
C LEU A 154 1.74 -7.39 -21.35
N ALA A 155 1.19 -8.40 -20.67
CA ALA A 155 1.95 -9.59 -20.28
C ALA A 155 2.44 -10.39 -21.49
N LEU A 156 1.66 -10.42 -22.58
CA LEU A 156 2.05 -11.08 -23.83
C LEU A 156 3.30 -10.43 -24.48
N GLN A 157 3.55 -9.14 -24.23
CA GLN A 157 4.75 -8.45 -24.67
C GLN A 157 6.01 -8.88 -23.90
N HIS A 158 5.83 -9.49 -22.72
CA HIS A 158 6.91 -9.91 -21.82
C HIS A 158 6.95 -11.43 -21.62
N LYS A 159 6.45 -12.21 -22.59
CA LYS A 159 6.37 -13.68 -22.52
C LYS A 159 7.73 -14.39 -22.36
N ASP A 160 8.83 -13.70 -22.68
CA ASP A 160 10.20 -14.16 -22.48
C ASP A 160 10.69 -13.97 -21.04
N LYS A 161 10.02 -13.13 -20.25
CA LYS A 161 10.36 -12.86 -18.85
C LYS A 161 9.75 -13.91 -17.95
N LYS A 162 10.52 -14.36 -16.96
CA LYS A 162 10.06 -15.26 -15.90
C LYS A 162 10.47 -14.69 -14.55
N LEU A 163 9.52 -14.65 -13.62
CA LEU A 163 9.80 -14.33 -12.22
C LEU A 163 10.53 -15.51 -11.58
N ILE A 164 11.48 -15.21 -10.69
CA ILE A 164 12.07 -16.24 -9.84
C ILE A 164 10.98 -16.69 -8.85
N SER A 165 10.61 -17.96 -8.93
CA SER A 165 9.52 -18.50 -8.11
C SER A 165 9.84 -18.40 -6.63
N ALA A 166 8.83 -18.09 -5.82
CA ALA A 166 8.94 -18.16 -4.37
C ALA A 166 9.33 -19.57 -3.87
N GLN A 167 8.99 -20.62 -4.65
CA GLN A 167 9.25 -22.03 -4.38
C GLN A 167 10.65 -22.49 -4.84
N ASP A 168 11.34 -21.72 -5.69
CA ASP A 168 12.70 -22.03 -6.13
C ASP A 168 13.71 -21.48 -5.11
N HIS A 169 13.92 -22.24 -4.04
CA HIS A 169 14.80 -21.86 -2.94
C HIS A 169 16.25 -21.67 -3.38
N ALA A 170 16.73 -22.45 -4.35
CA ALA A 170 18.11 -22.37 -4.84
C ALA A 170 18.32 -21.06 -5.61
N ALA A 171 17.43 -20.72 -6.54
CA ALA A 171 17.50 -19.46 -7.28
C ALA A 171 17.38 -18.25 -6.34
N ARG A 172 16.47 -18.29 -5.35
CA ARG A 172 16.34 -17.21 -4.36
C ARG A 172 17.59 -17.03 -3.52
N ARG A 173 18.20 -18.12 -3.05
CA ARG A 173 19.45 -18.04 -2.28
C ARG A 173 20.57 -17.41 -3.10
N ALA A 174 20.68 -17.76 -4.39
CA ALA A 174 21.66 -17.14 -5.28
C ALA A 174 21.43 -15.62 -5.42
N VAL A 175 20.16 -15.18 -5.51
CA VAL A 175 19.81 -13.74 -5.51
C VAL A 175 20.23 -13.07 -4.19
N TYR A 176 19.90 -13.64 -3.04
CA TYR A 176 20.26 -13.05 -1.75
C TYR A 176 21.77 -12.95 -1.55
N GLU A 177 22.54 -13.98 -1.93
CA GLU A 177 24.00 -13.92 -1.85
C GLU A 177 24.59 -12.88 -2.82
N LYS A 178 24.01 -12.73 -4.02
CA LYS A 178 24.38 -11.68 -4.96
C LYS A 178 24.13 -10.29 -4.38
N LEU A 179 22.94 -10.06 -3.81
CA LEU A 179 22.58 -8.78 -3.19
C LEU A 179 23.45 -8.47 -1.97
N LYS A 180 23.73 -9.46 -1.13
CA LYS A 180 24.62 -9.30 0.04
C LYS A 180 26.01 -8.83 -0.37
N LYS A 181 26.59 -9.43 -1.42
CA LYS A 181 27.89 -9.00 -1.96
C LYS A 181 27.84 -7.59 -2.54
N GLN A 182 26.75 -7.25 -3.22
CA GLN A 182 26.55 -5.90 -3.76
C GLN A 182 26.45 -4.87 -2.64
N TRP A 183 25.62 -5.10 -1.61
CA TRP A 183 25.50 -4.21 -0.46
C TRP A 183 26.80 -4.06 0.32
N GLN A 184 27.58 -5.15 0.47
CA GLN A 184 28.92 -5.06 1.07
C GLN A 184 29.87 -4.18 0.25
N LYS A 185 29.78 -4.23 -1.08
CA LYS A 185 30.57 -3.37 -1.97
C LYS A 185 30.11 -1.91 -1.91
N GLU A 186 28.80 -1.67 -1.90
CA GLU A 186 28.20 -0.33 -1.84
C GLU A 186 28.42 0.33 -0.48
N ALA A 187 28.41 -0.42 0.62
CA ALA A 187 28.74 0.10 1.96
C ALA A 187 30.21 0.57 2.09
N LEU A 188 31.07 0.21 1.13
CA LEU A 188 32.47 0.63 1.04
C LEU A 188 32.67 1.77 0.01
N ASP A 189 31.65 2.12 -0.77
CA ASP A 189 31.68 3.19 -1.78
C ASP A 189 31.18 4.49 -1.13
N THR A 190 32.10 5.42 -0.86
CA THR A 190 31.81 6.70 -0.19
C THR A 190 31.47 7.84 -1.17
N ASP A 191 31.46 7.58 -2.47
CA ASP A 191 31.18 8.61 -3.47
C ASP A 191 29.66 8.82 -3.65
N GLU A 192 29.22 10.06 -3.43
CA GLU A 192 27.86 10.52 -3.70
C GLU A 192 27.53 10.41 -5.20
N LYS A 193 27.01 9.25 -5.61
CA LYS A 193 26.40 9.08 -6.93
C LYS A 193 24.94 9.51 -6.86
N ILE A 194 24.65 10.57 -7.60
CA ILE A 194 23.36 11.25 -7.74
C ILE A 194 22.22 10.24 -7.94
N GLY A 195 21.22 10.28 -7.06
CA GLY A 195 19.87 9.74 -7.31
C GLY A 195 19.31 8.77 -6.27
N LEU A 196 20.13 8.20 -5.38
CA LEU A 196 19.70 7.39 -4.24
C LEU A 196 20.60 7.70 -3.05
N THR A 197 20.37 8.84 -2.41
CA THR A 197 21.02 9.16 -1.14
C THR A 197 20.40 8.27 -0.07
N ARG A 198 20.97 7.08 0.14
CA ARG A 198 20.84 6.39 1.43
C ARG A 198 21.87 7.02 2.34
N THR A 199 21.51 8.13 2.98
CA THR A 199 22.25 8.60 4.14
C THR A 199 22.08 7.52 5.19
N ILE A 200 23.11 6.69 5.37
CA ILE A 200 23.23 5.86 6.57
C ILE A 200 23.51 6.87 7.69
N LEU A 201 22.47 7.16 8.48
CA LEU A 201 22.61 7.76 9.81
C LEU A 201 22.49 6.64 10.85
#